data_AF-A0A432S5Z4-F1
#
_entry.id   AF-A0A432S5Z4-F1
#
_cell.length_a   1.000
_cell.length_b   1.000
_cell.length_c   1.000
_cell.angle_alpha   90.00
_cell.angle_beta   90.00
_cell.angle_gamma   90.00
#
_symmetry.space_group_name_H-M   'P 1'
#
loop_
_entity.id
_entity.type
_entity.pdbx_description
1 polymer ?
#
loop_
_entity_poly.entity_id
_entity_poly.type
_entity_poly.pdbx_seq_one_letter_code
_entity_poly.pdbx_strand_id
1 'polypeptide(L)'
;MEILLIFFFFAILLAFLIFLLLVFVNEKERRGIEHEKMALVKRIEELEVSFNQRLMFELERYKKEDRKRIEEEVRKSLEKEYKALLEDWKKEEEKNIIERTLKDYSLYITKKIGEKIAPFYVFYQYGINPSDIRFIGCPIDYIAFKGLENENYSNLEIYFISVDIGNNNKTVDRKVNAIKKAVEEKRIKWLNVKIEGFLDKIIDIKEFEKEETEKLVKQD
;
A
#
# COMPACT_ATOMS: atom_id res chain seq x y z
N MET A 1 -13.68 8.76 127.23
CA MET A 1 -13.53 7.63 126.30
C MET A 1 -14.16 7.96 124.94
N GLU A 2 -15.41 8.43 124.88
CA GLU A 2 -16.14 8.71 123.62
C GLU A 2 -15.52 9.80 122.73
N ILE A 3 -15.07 10.92 123.31
CA ILE A 3 -14.45 12.02 122.55
C ILE A 3 -13.18 11.57 121.81
N LEU A 4 -12.36 10.72 122.44
CA LEU A 4 -11.12 10.20 121.87
C LEU A 4 -11.38 9.25 120.68
N LEU A 5 -12.49 8.50 120.74
CA LEU A 5 -12.97 7.64 119.66
C LEU A 5 -13.40 8.48 118.44
N ILE A 6 -14.11 9.59 118.66
CA ILE A 6 -14.54 10.51 117.59
C ILE A 6 -13.32 11.12 116.88
N PHE A 7 -12.30 11.56 117.63
CA PHE A 7 -11.05 12.07 117.04
C PHE A 7 -10.30 11.00 116.24
N PHE A 8 -10.30 9.75 116.70
CA PHE A 8 -9.69 8.63 115.98
C PHE A 8 -10.42 8.32 114.67
N PHE A 9 -11.76 8.26 114.67
CA PHE A 9 -12.55 8.11 113.45
C PHE A 9 -12.36 9.27 112.48
N PHE A 10 -12.27 10.51 112.98
CA PHE A 10 -12.00 11.68 112.15
C PHE A 10 -10.60 11.62 111.52
N ALA A 11 -9.58 11.15 112.26
CA ALA A 11 -8.24 10.96 111.73
C ALA A 11 -8.19 9.89 110.64
N ILE A 12 -8.93 8.78 110.81
CA ILE A 12 -9.08 7.74 109.78
C ILE A 12 -9.77 8.29 108.54
N LEU A 13 -10.87 9.04 108.72
CA LEU A 13 -11.60 9.68 107.62
C LEU A 13 -10.70 10.65 106.84
N LEU A 14 -9.92 11.47 107.55
CA LEU A 14 -8.98 12.41 106.95
C LEU A 14 -7.87 11.68 106.18
N ALA A 15 -7.29 10.63 106.76
CA ALA A 15 -6.30 9.80 106.09
C ALA A 15 -6.85 9.13 104.83
N PHE A 16 -8.09 8.62 104.89
CA PHE A 16 -8.78 8.04 103.75
C PHE A 16 -9.04 9.08 102.64
N LEU A 17 -9.42 10.31 103.01
CA LEU A 17 -9.68 11.39 102.06
C LEU A 17 -8.38 11.87 101.38
N ILE A 18 -7.27 11.95 102.13
CA ILE A 18 -5.94 12.22 101.58
C ILE A 18 -5.50 11.09 100.64
N PHE A 19 -5.73 9.84 101.03
CA PHE A 19 -5.41 8.67 100.18
C PHE A 19 -6.20 8.72 98.86
N LEU A 20 -7.50 9.02 98.90
CA LEU A 20 -8.31 9.20 97.70
C LEU A 20 -7.82 10.34 96.82
N LEU A 21 -7.40 11.46 97.42
CA LEU A 21 -6.85 12.60 96.69
C LEU A 21 -5.53 12.23 95.99
N LEU A 22 -4.63 11.51 96.69
CA LEU A 22 -3.39 11.01 96.11
C LEU A 22 -3.64 10.04 94.95
N VAL A 23 -4.58 9.11 95.10
CA VAL A 23 -4.99 8.20 94.02
C VAL A 23 -5.54 8.99 92.84
N PHE A 24 -6.39 9.98 93.08
CA PHE A 24 -6.99 10.81 92.03
C PHE A 24 -5.95 11.65 91.27
N VAL A 25 -4.98 12.26 91.97
CA VAL A 25 -3.89 13.02 91.37
C VAL A 25 -3.00 12.11 90.52
N ASN A 26 -2.61 10.96 91.07
CA ASN A 26 -1.81 9.96 90.36
C ASN A 26 -2.55 9.42 89.10
N GLU A 27 -3.86 9.19 89.21
CA GLU A 27 -4.68 8.74 88.09
C GLU A 27 -4.89 9.84 87.03
N LYS A 28 -4.96 11.11 87.43
CA LYS A 28 -5.02 12.25 86.50
C LYS A 28 -3.69 12.42 85.74
N GLU A 29 -2.56 12.33 86.44
CA GLU A 29 -1.23 12.40 85.84
C GLU A 29 -1.00 11.23 84.87
N ARG A 30 -1.34 10.01 85.28
CA ARG A 30 -1.31 8.82 84.42
C ARG A 30 -2.16 9.00 83.15
N ARG A 31 -3.37 9.55 83.28
CA ARG A 31 -4.21 9.85 82.11
C ARG A 31 -3.57 10.90 81.19
N GLY A 32 -2.94 11.93 81.74
CA GLY A 32 -2.20 12.92 80.97
C GLY A 32 -1.08 12.31 80.13
N ILE A 33 -0.25 11.46 80.76
CA ILE A 33 0.85 10.74 80.09
C ILE A 33 0.32 9.81 79.00
N GLU A 34 -0.77 9.06 79.25
CA GLU A 34 -1.36 8.18 78.24
C GLU A 34 -1.93 8.96 77.05
N HIS A 35 -2.53 10.14 77.27
CA HIS A 35 -2.98 11.01 76.18
C HIS A 35 -1.82 11.54 75.33
N GLU A 36 -0.72 11.97 75.96
CA GLU A 36 0.46 12.45 75.26
C GLU A 36 1.13 11.32 74.45
N LYS A 37 1.28 10.15 75.07
CA LYS A 37 1.78 8.94 74.40
C LYS A 37 0.90 8.56 73.20
N MET A 38 -0.42 8.59 73.36
CA MET A 38 -1.36 8.31 72.27
C MET A 38 -1.24 9.33 71.13
N ALA A 39 -1.04 10.62 71.45
CA ALA A 39 -0.82 11.66 70.45
C ALA A 39 0.50 11.45 69.69
N LEU A 40 1.58 11.06 70.39
CA LEU A 40 2.86 10.73 69.78
C LEU A 40 2.78 9.49 68.87
N VAL A 41 2.11 8.42 69.30
CA VAL A 41 1.89 7.22 68.46
C VAL A 41 1.14 7.58 67.19
N LYS A 42 0.04 8.34 67.31
CA LYS A 42 -0.71 8.80 66.14
C LYS A 42 0.15 9.65 65.21
N ARG A 43 1.03 10.50 65.76
CA ARG A 43 1.93 11.32 64.95
C ARG A 43 2.97 10.47 64.20
N ILE A 44 3.48 9.42 64.82
CA ILE A 44 4.40 8.47 64.19
C ILE A 44 3.69 7.76 63.03
N GLU A 45 2.47 7.26 63.25
CA GLU A 45 1.66 6.62 62.20
C GLU A 45 1.39 7.58 61.03
N GLU A 46 1.01 8.83 61.30
CA GLU A 46 0.82 9.85 60.28
C GLU A 46 2.10 10.12 59.48
N LEU A 47 3.25 10.20 60.17
CA LEU A 47 4.55 10.40 59.53
C LEU A 47 4.92 9.21 58.65
N GLU A 48 4.75 7.97 59.13
CA GLU A 48 5.01 6.75 58.37
C GLU A 48 4.13 6.68 57.11
N VAL A 49 2.84 6.98 57.24
CA VAL A 49 1.91 7.02 56.10
C VAL A 49 2.35 8.08 55.10
N SER A 50 2.68 9.29 55.54
CA SER A 50 3.11 10.38 54.66
C SER A 50 4.45 10.08 53.97
N PHE A 51 5.37 9.42 54.67
CA PHE A 51 6.66 9.00 54.13
C PHE A 51 6.47 7.93 53.06
N ASN A 52 5.67 6.89 53.34
CA ASN A 52 5.37 5.83 52.38
C ASN A 52 4.66 6.37 51.14
N GLN A 53 3.72 7.31 51.30
CA GLN A 53 3.08 7.98 50.17
C GLN A 53 4.08 8.75 49.30
N ARG A 54 4.99 9.51 49.92
CA ARG A 54 6.03 10.24 49.18
C ARG A 54 7.00 9.30 48.47
N LEU A 55 7.43 8.23 49.15
CA LEU A 55 8.31 7.22 48.57
C LEU A 55 7.65 6.55 47.36
N MET A 56 6.38 6.18 47.47
CA MET A 56 5.63 5.58 46.36
C MET A 56 5.51 6.54 45.18
N PHE A 57 5.23 7.82 45.44
CA PHE A 57 5.15 8.84 44.39
C PHE A 57 6.48 9.00 43.63
N GLU A 58 7.61 9.09 44.34
CA GLU A 58 8.93 9.20 43.70
C GLU A 58 9.28 7.92 42.93
N LEU A 59 9.00 6.74 43.48
CA LEU A 59 9.22 5.46 42.78
C LEU A 59 8.40 5.36 41.49
N GLU A 60 7.13 5.76 41.52
CA GLU A 60 6.30 5.79 40.32
C GLU A 60 6.82 6.77 39.28
N ARG A 61 7.27 7.94 39.73
CA ARG A 61 7.89 8.94 38.86
C ARG A 61 9.13 8.38 38.17
N TYR A 62 10.08 7.81 38.92
CA TYR A 62 11.28 7.20 38.35
C TYR A 62 10.95 6.09 37.36
N LYS A 63 10.04 5.17 37.71
CA LYS A 63 9.59 4.11 36.80
C LYS A 63 9.01 4.65 35.49
N LYS A 64 8.27 5.76 35.57
CA LYS A 64 7.67 6.41 34.39
C LYS A 64 8.73 7.09 33.52
N GLU A 65 9.71 7.75 34.14
CA GLU A 65 10.81 8.40 33.44
C GLU A 65 11.72 7.38 32.73
N ASP A 66 12.09 6.29 33.41
CA ASP A 66 12.90 5.21 32.84
C ASP A 66 12.17 4.49 31.71
N ARG A 67 10.87 4.18 31.90
CA ARG A 67 10.06 3.56 30.85
C ARG A 67 10.06 4.43 29.59
N LYS A 68 9.81 5.73 29.72
CA LYS A 68 9.85 6.66 28.58
C LYS A 68 11.21 6.69 27.90
N ARG A 69 12.30 6.66 28.69
CA ARG A 69 13.66 6.66 28.15
C ARG A 69 13.94 5.41 27.31
N ILE A 70 13.59 4.24 27.86
CA ILE A 70 13.75 2.94 27.18
C ILE A 70 12.89 2.90 25.92
N GLU A 71 11.62 3.32 26.01
CA GLU A 71 10.71 3.38 24.86
C GLU A 71 11.29 4.26 23.74
N GLU A 72 11.83 5.43 24.08
CA GLU A 72 12.42 6.34 23.10
C GLU A 72 13.72 5.80 22.48
N GLU A 73 14.54 5.10 23.25
CA GLU A 73 15.77 4.46 22.77
C GLU A 73 15.45 3.30 21.82
N VAL A 74 14.52 2.43 22.21
CA VAL A 74 14.03 1.33 21.36
C VAL A 74 13.42 1.90 20.09
N ARG A 75 12.58 2.94 20.20
CA ARG A 75 11.97 3.60 19.04
C ARG A 75 13.01 4.13 18.07
N LYS A 76 14.07 4.79 18.57
CA LYS A 76 15.15 5.31 17.73
C LYS A 76 15.96 4.22 17.05
N SER A 77 16.28 3.14 17.78
CA SER A 77 17.00 2.00 17.20
C SER A 77 16.18 1.35 16.09
N LEU A 78 14.91 1.12 16.37
CA LEU A 78 13.97 0.49 15.45
C LEU A 78 13.74 1.38 14.21
N GLU A 79 13.60 2.69 14.39
CA GLU A 79 13.47 3.64 13.28
C GLU A 79 14.72 3.63 12.38
N LYS A 80 15.92 3.52 12.96
CA LYS A 80 17.16 3.43 12.20
C LYS A 80 17.24 2.12 11.40
N GLU A 81 16.91 0.99 12.01
CA GLU A 81 16.91 -0.32 11.36
C GLU A 81 15.88 -0.39 10.22
N TYR A 82 14.64 0.05 10.47
CA TYR A 82 13.62 0.07 9.43
C TYR A 82 13.96 1.00 8.27
N LYS A 83 14.59 2.16 8.53
CA LYS A 83 15.06 3.03 7.45
C LYS A 83 16.12 2.35 6.59
N ALA A 84 17.08 1.65 7.20
CA ALA A 84 18.09 0.92 6.45
C ALA A 84 17.46 -0.21 5.60
N LEU A 85 16.60 -1.03 6.21
CA LEU A 85 15.91 -2.10 5.49
C LEU A 85 15.04 -1.57 4.34
N LEU A 86 14.36 -0.44 4.56
CA LEU A 86 13.54 0.19 3.52
C LEU A 86 14.38 0.69 2.35
N GLU A 87 15.54 1.31 2.62
CA GLU A 87 16.45 1.77 1.58
C GLU A 87 17.04 0.60 0.78
N ASP A 88 17.40 -0.49 1.43
CA ASP A 88 17.88 -1.69 0.75
C ASP A 88 16.78 -2.34 -0.11
N TRP A 89 15.56 -2.45 0.43
CA TRP A 89 14.40 -2.94 -0.31
C TRP A 89 14.10 -2.07 -1.54
N LYS A 90 14.14 -0.74 -1.41
CA LYS A 90 13.93 0.18 -2.53
C LYS A 90 14.94 -0.05 -3.66
N LYS A 91 16.23 -0.21 -3.32
CA LYS A 91 17.29 -0.45 -4.31
C LYS A 91 17.09 -1.75 -5.06
N GLU A 92 16.73 -2.81 -4.34
CA GLU A 92 16.48 -4.12 -4.95
C GLU A 92 15.24 -4.06 -5.85
N GLU A 93 14.17 -3.41 -5.41
CA GLU A 93 12.96 -3.27 -6.20
C GLU A 93 13.17 -2.38 -7.44
N GLU A 94 13.93 -1.30 -7.32
CA GLU A 94 14.30 -0.45 -8.45
C GLU A 94 15.06 -1.26 -9.51
N LYS A 95 16.02 -2.08 -9.09
CA LYS A 95 16.76 -2.98 -9.98
C LYS A 95 15.81 -3.96 -10.69
N ASN A 96 14.90 -4.59 -9.96
CA ASN A 96 13.90 -5.50 -10.53
C ASN A 96 12.99 -4.80 -11.55
N ILE A 97 12.57 -3.57 -11.25
CA ILE A 97 11.75 -2.76 -12.16
C ILE A 97 12.53 -2.45 -13.44
N ILE A 98 13.80 -2.03 -13.33
CA ILE A 98 14.65 -1.73 -14.48
C ILE A 98 14.85 -2.99 -15.33
N GLU A 99 15.23 -4.12 -14.73
CA GLU A 99 15.44 -5.38 -15.45
C GLU A 99 14.19 -5.84 -16.20
N ARG A 100 13.02 -5.80 -15.54
CA ARG A 100 11.74 -6.13 -16.17
C ARG A 100 11.42 -5.16 -17.31
N THR A 101 11.58 -3.87 -17.08
CA THR A 101 11.28 -2.83 -18.08
C THR A 101 12.16 -2.96 -19.31
N LEU A 102 13.46 -3.21 -19.13
CA LEU A 102 14.40 -3.44 -20.23
C LEU A 102 14.04 -4.69 -21.04
N LYS A 103 13.62 -5.76 -20.36
CA LYS A 103 13.18 -6.99 -21.03
C LYS A 103 11.92 -6.77 -21.86
N ASP A 104 10.92 -6.09 -21.28
CA ASP A 104 9.66 -5.81 -21.95
C ASP A 104 9.87 -4.85 -23.14
N TYR A 105 10.70 -3.83 -22.94
CA TYR A 105 11.06 -2.87 -23.99
C TYR A 105 11.84 -3.53 -25.13
N SER A 106 12.82 -4.39 -24.80
CA SER A 106 13.57 -5.16 -25.79
C SER A 106 12.64 -6.03 -26.61
N LEU A 107 11.74 -6.79 -25.98
CA LEU A 107 10.78 -7.63 -26.68
C LEU A 107 9.85 -6.81 -27.59
N TYR A 108 9.36 -5.67 -27.11
CA TYR A 108 8.53 -4.76 -27.89
C TYR A 108 9.26 -4.22 -29.12
N ILE A 109 10.49 -3.73 -28.96
CA ILE A 109 11.29 -3.22 -30.09
C ILE A 109 11.58 -4.35 -31.09
N THR A 110 12.01 -5.51 -30.61
CA THR A 110 12.31 -6.66 -31.49
C THR A 110 11.06 -7.03 -32.28
N LYS A 111 9.88 -7.03 -31.66
CA LYS A 111 8.62 -7.25 -32.36
C LYS A 111 8.36 -6.19 -33.44
N LYS A 112 8.50 -4.91 -33.09
CA LYS A 112 8.28 -3.80 -34.04
C LYS A 112 9.25 -3.81 -35.21
N ILE A 113 10.51 -4.10 -34.97
CA ILE A 113 11.53 -4.21 -36.01
C ILE A 113 11.27 -5.44 -36.88
N GLY A 114 11.01 -6.59 -36.27
CA GLY A 114 10.75 -7.81 -37.03
C GLY A 114 9.49 -7.72 -37.88
N GLU A 115 8.43 -7.04 -37.43
CA GLU A 115 7.27 -6.70 -38.27
C GLU A 115 7.74 -5.99 -39.54
N LYS A 116 8.55 -4.93 -39.41
CA LYS A 116 9.05 -4.16 -40.57
C LYS A 116 10.00 -4.93 -41.48
N ILE A 117 10.80 -5.86 -40.94
CA ILE A 117 11.76 -6.65 -41.72
C ILE A 117 11.09 -7.88 -42.36
N ALA A 118 9.93 -8.31 -41.87
CA ALA A 118 9.25 -9.52 -42.33
C ALA A 118 9.08 -9.62 -43.85
N PRO A 119 8.73 -8.56 -44.61
CA PRO A 119 8.63 -8.64 -46.07
C PRO A 119 9.92 -9.12 -46.75
N PHE A 120 11.09 -8.68 -46.26
CA PHE A 120 12.39 -9.10 -46.81
C PHE A 120 12.69 -10.56 -46.47
N TYR A 121 12.36 -11.00 -45.26
CA TYR A 121 12.49 -12.40 -44.88
C TYR A 121 11.56 -13.30 -45.71
N VAL A 122 10.32 -12.86 -45.92
CA VAL A 122 9.34 -13.58 -46.75
C VAL A 122 9.82 -13.68 -48.20
N PHE A 123 10.38 -12.61 -48.76
CA PHE A 123 11.01 -12.64 -50.08
C PHE A 123 12.15 -13.65 -50.14
N TYR A 124 13.09 -13.58 -49.19
CA TYR A 124 14.24 -14.48 -49.15
C TYR A 124 13.84 -15.96 -49.02
N GLN A 125 12.85 -16.27 -48.17
CA GLN A 125 12.48 -17.64 -47.84
C GLN A 125 11.44 -18.25 -48.79
N TYR A 126 10.50 -17.45 -49.30
CA TYR A 126 9.35 -17.93 -50.09
C TYR A 126 9.30 -17.36 -51.52
N GLY A 127 10.25 -16.50 -51.89
CA GLY A 127 10.34 -15.91 -53.23
C GLY A 127 9.17 -14.99 -53.56
N ILE A 128 8.51 -14.40 -52.56
CA ILE A 128 7.40 -13.45 -52.76
C ILE A 128 7.98 -12.05 -52.82
N ASN A 129 7.83 -11.37 -53.96
CA ASN A 129 8.35 -10.02 -54.15
C ASN A 129 7.80 -9.07 -53.06
N PRO A 130 8.62 -8.27 -52.36
CA PRO A 130 8.13 -7.30 -51.37
C PRO A 130 7.07 -6.34 -51.91
N SER A 131 7.07 -6.03 -53.21
CA SER A 131 6.05 -5.20 -53.84
C SER A 131 4.68 -5.89 -53.98
N ASP A 132 4.60 -7.21 -53.85
CA ASP A 132 3.34 -7.98 -53.79
C ASP A 132 2.78 -8.06 -52.36
N ILE A 133 3.54 -7.61 -51.35
CA ILE A 133 3.18 -7.70 -49.93
C ILE A 133 2.47 -6.41 -49.49
N ARG A 134 1.35 -6.55 -48.77
CA ARG A 134 0.57 -5.45 -48.19
C ARG A 134 0.43 -5.66 -46.69
N PHE A 135 0.71 -4.63 -45.91
CA PHE A 135 0.49 -4.64 -44.47
C PHE A 135 -1.00 -4.44 -44.17
N ILE A 136 -1.56 -5.31 -43.33
CA ILE A 136 -2.94 -5.22 -42.83
C ILE A 136 -2.94 -4.98 -41.31
N GLY A 137 -2.05 -5.66 -40.57
CA GLY A 137 -1.95 -5.57 -39.10
C GLY A 137 -2.78 -6.61 -38.34
N CYS A 138 -2.88 -6.47 -37.02
CA CYS A 138 -3.48 -7.49 -36.16
C CYS A 138 -4.93 -7.84 -36.56
N PRO A 139 -5.29 -9.15 -36.65
CA PRO A 139 -4.52 -10.33 -36.24
C PRO A 139 -3.63 -10.97 -37.32
N ILE A 140 -3.59 -10.49 -38.57
CA ILE A 140 -2.74 -11.03 -39.64
C ILE A 140 -1.92 -9.89 -40.24
N ASP A 141 -0.62 -9.84 -39.94
CA ASP A 141 0.22 -8.68 -40.23
C ASP A 141 0.29 -8.32 -41.72
N TYR A 142 0.36 -9.32 -42.60
CA TYR A 142 0.52 -9.12 -44.03
C TYR A 142 -0.40 -10.02 -44.86
N ILE A 143 -0.79 -9.51 -46.03
CA ILE A 143 -1.29 -10.30 -47.15
C ILE A 143 -0.32 -10.16 -48.32
N ALA A 144 -0.06 -11.22 -49.07
CA ALA A 144 0.74 -11.14 -50.28
C ALA A 144 -0.01 -11.71 -51.48
N PHE A 145 0.12 -11.05 -52.62
CA PHE A 145 -0.49 -11.44 -53.89
C PHE A 145 0.62 -11.88 -54.84
N LYS A 146 1.17 -13.07 -54.61
CA LYS A 146 2.36 -13.54 -55.33
C LYS A 146 2.05 -13.68 -56.82
N GLY A 147 2.79 -12.94 -57.65
CA GLY A 147 2.62 -12.94 -59.09
C GLY A 147 1.58 -11.93 -59.60
N LEU A 148 1.19 -10.95 -58.77
CA LEU A 148 0.32 -9.85 -59.19
C LEU A 148 1.01 -8.89 -60.17
N GLU A 149 2.33 -8.76 -60.10
CA GLU A 149 3.10 -7.98 -61.08
C GLU A 149 3.37 -8.71 -62.40
N ASN A 150 3.00 -9.99 -62.50
CA ASN A 150 3.18 -10.75 -63.74
C ASN A 150 2.08 -10.40 -64.75
N GLU A 151 2.42 -10.42 -66.04
CA GLU A 151 1.42 -10.26 -67.12
C GLU A 151 0.40 -11.41 -67.18
N ASN A 152 0.75 -12.57 -66.62
CA ASN A 152 -0.10 -13.75 -66.56
C ASN A 152 -0.50 -14.10 -65.12
N TYR A 153 -1.79 -13.94 -64.82
CA TYR A 153 -2.40 -14.19 -63.51
C TYR A 153 -2.79 -15.66 -63.27
N SER A 154 -2.49 -16.59 -64.17
CA SER A 154 -2.91 -17.99 -64.05
C SER A 154 -2.35 -18.70 -62.80
N ASN A 155 -1.24 -18.20 -62.26
CA ASN A 155 -0.56 -18.74 -61.08
C ASN A 155 -0.60 -17.76 -59.89
N LEU A 156 -1.56 -16.83 -59.86
CA LEU A 156 -1.70 -15.88 -58.76
C LEU A 156 -2.06 -16.61 -57.45
N GLU A 157 -1.26 -16.40 -56.42
CA GLU A 157 -1.47 -16.98 -55.09
C GLU A 157 -1.66 -15.89 -54.04
N ILE A 158 -2.57 -16.13 -53.09
CA ILE A 158 -2.82 -15.22 -51.97
C ILE A 158 -2.29 -15.84 -50.68
N TYR A 159 -1.31 -15.19 -50.07
CA TYR A 159 -0.72 -15.61 -48.79
C TYR A 159 -1.21 -14.72 -47.66
N PHE A 160 -1.70 -15.34 -46.58
CA PHE A 160 -1.94 -14.69 -45.31
C PHE A 160 -0.74 -14.95 -44.40
N ILE A 161 -0.09 -13.89 -43.91
CA ILE A 161 1.20 -13.98 -43.23
C ILE A 161 1.08 -13.32 -41.86
N SER A 162 1.27 -14.11 -40.81
CA SER A 162 1.47 -13.63 -39.43
C SER A 162 2.95 -13.71 -39.08
N VAL A 163 3.48 -12.69 -38.42
CA VAL A 163 4.90 -12.58 -38.06
C VAL A 163 5.06 -12.85 -36.57
N ASP A 164 5.59 -14.03 -36.23
CA ASP A 164 5.90 -14.40 -34.85
C ASP A 164 7.35 -14.06 -34.51
N ILE A 165 7.53 -13.19 -33.51
CA ILE A 165 8.85 -12.76 -33.04
C ILE A 165 8.98 -13.15 -31.57
N GLY A 166 9.47 -14.37 -31.33
CA GLY A 166 9.82 -14.87 -30.00
C GLY A 166 9.45 -16.34 -29.74
N ASN A 167 10.23 -17.01 -28.88
CA ASN A 167 10.07 -18.41 -28.47
C ASN A 167 8.87 -18.68 -27.53
N ASN A 168 7.85 -17.82 -27.51
CA ASN A 168 6.66 -18.06 -26.70
C ASN A 168 5.67 -18.94 -27.48
N ASN A 169 6.03 -20.22 -27.61
CA ASN A 169 5.24 -21.33 -28.14
C ASN A 169 3.88 -21.59 -27.43
N LYS A 170 3.35 -20.64 -26.65
CA LYS A 170 2.17 -20.87 -25.79
C LYS A 170 0.99 -19.95 -26.03
N THR A 171 1.12 -18.92 -26.86
CA THR A 171 -0.05 -18.09 -27.20
C THR A 171 0.03 -17.61 -28.64
N VAL A 172 -0.01 -18.53 -29.60
CA VAL A 172 -0.53 -18.14 -30.92
C VAL A 172 -1.92 -17.57 -30.64
N ASP A 173 -2.13 -16.29 -30.97
CA ASP A 173 -3.37 -15.59 -30.68
C ASP A 173 -4.54 -16.47 -31.16
N ARG A 174 -5.53 -16.70 -30.29
CA ARG A 174 -6.73 -17.49 -30.62
C ARG A 174 -7.36 -16.99 -31.93
N LYS A 175 -7.25 -15.69 -32.21
CA LYS A 175 -7.70 -15.07 -33.47
C LYS A 175 -6.85 -15.50 -34.67
N VAL A 176 -5.51 -15.48 -34.57
CA VAL A 176 -4.59 -15.96 -35.61
C VAL A 176 -4.90 -17.42 -35.97
N ASN A 177 -5.02 -18.27 -34.95
CA ASN A 177 -5.34 -19.69 -35.16
C ASN A 177 -6.72 -19.90 -35.80
N ALA A 178 -7.73 -19.14 -35.38
CA ALA A 178 -9.06 -19.22 -35.97
C ALA A 178 -9.06 -18.82 -37.45
N ILE A 179 -8.28 -17.78 -37.81
CA ILE A 179 -8.12 -17.33 -39.20
C ILE A 179 -7.33 -18.34 -40.02
N LYS A 180 -6.20 -18.84 -39.50
CA LYS A 180 -5.41 -19.91 -40.14
C LYS A 180 -6.31 -21.11 -40.48
N LYS A 181 -7.10 -21.57 -39.52
CA LYS A 181 -8.06 -22.66 -39.74
C LYS A 181 -9.10 -22.30 -40.81
N ALA A 182 -9.63 -21.08 -40.81
CA ALA A 182 -10.55 -20.63 -41.86
C ALA A 182 -9.91 -20.63 -43.26
N VAL A 183 -8.64 -20.24 -43.37
CA VAL A 183 -7.87 -20.28 -44.62
C VAL A 183 -7.63 -21.72 -45.08
N GLU A 184 -7.17 -22.60 -44.19
CA GLU A 184 -6.92 -24.03 -44.48
C GLU A 184 -8.20 -24.78 -44.87
N GLU A 185 -9.32 -24.47 -44.22
CA GLU A 185 -10.66 -24.98 -44.55
C GLU A 185 -11.30 -24.29 -45.77
N LYS A 186 -10.58 -23.38 -46.43
CA LYS A 186 -11.05 -22.62 -47.61
C LYS A 186 -12.33 -21.81 -47.37
N ARG A 187 -12.58 -21.35 -46.13
CA ARG A 187 -13.69 -20.47 -45.75
C ARG A 187 -13.42 -19.00 -46.10
N ILE A 188 -12.83 -18.76 -47.27
CA ILE A 188 -12.48 -17.43 -47.80
C ILE A 188 -13.53 -17.06 -48.86
N LYS A 189 -14.07 -15.84 -48.77
CA LYS A 189 -15.14 -15.37 -49.69
C LYS A 189 -14.71 -14.09 -50.38
N TRP A 190 -15.06 -13.97 -51.66
CA TRP A 190 -14.95 -12.74 -52.42
C TRP A 190 -16.24 -11.93 -52.30
N LEU A 191 -16.12 -10.64 -51.98
CA LEU A 191 -17.25 -9.72 -51.91
C LEU A 191 -16.92 -8.45 -52.71
N ASN A 192 -17.77 -8.13 -53.70
CA ASN A 192 -17.71 -6.87 -54.43
C ASN A 192 -18.81 -5.96 -53.90
N VAL A 193 -18.43 -4.80 -53.35
CA VAL A 193 -19.35 -3.81 -52.79
C VAL A 193 -19.26 -2.52 -53.59
N LYS A 194 -20.38 -2.07 -54.15
CA LYS A 194 -20.50 -0.75 -54.79
C LYS A 194 -21.01 0.26 -53.77
N ILE A 195 -20.33 1.40 -53.65
CA ILE A 195 -20.58 2.40 -52.59
C ILE A 195 -21.25 3.68 -53.15
N GLU A 196 -21.39 3.82 -54.47
CA GLU A 196 -21.89 5.02 -55.17
C GLU A 196 -23.16 5.61 -54.51
N GLY A 197 -24.24 4.82 -54.37
CA GLY A 197 -25.50 5.30 -53.78
C GLY A 197 -25.51 5.45 -52.24
N PHE A 198 -24.44 5.05 -51.55
CA PHE A 198 -24.25 5.29 -50.11
C PHE A 198 -23.49 6.59 -49.86
N LEU A 199 -22.53 6.93 -50.72
CA LEU A 199 -21.79 8.19 -50.64
C LEU A 199 -22.70 9.38 -50.87
N ASP A 200 -23.57 9.33 -51.87
CA ASP A 200 -24.55 10.38 -52.18
C ASP A 200 -25.50 10.72 -51.01
N LYS A 201 -25.63 9.81 -50.03
CA LYS A 201 -26.47 10.01 -48.84
C LYS A 201 -25.72 10.60 -47.64
N ILE A 202 -24.39 10.49 -47.63
CA ILE A 202 -23.53 10.94 -46.52
C ILE A 202 -22.85 12.26 -46.88
N ILE A 203 -22.47 12.40 -48.13
CA ILE A 203 -21.80 13.55 -48.67
C ILE A 203 -22.72 14.05 -49.78
N ASP A 204 -23.33 15.23 -49.62
CA ASP A 204 -23.94 15.91 -50.76
C ASP A 204 -22.79 16.46 -51.61
N ILE A 205 -22.20 15.56 -52.40
CA ILE A 205 -21.05 15.86 -53.26
C ILE A 205 -21.41 17.02 -54.20
N LYS A 206 -22.68 17.16 -54.60
CA LYS A 206 -23.13 18.24 -55.48
C LYS A 206 -23.13 19.58 -54.78
N GLU A 207 -23.47 19.63 -53.49
CA GLU A 207 -23.38 20.86 -52.69
C GLU A 207 -21.91 21.27 -52.46
N PHE A 208 -21.04 20.31 -52.15
CA PHE A 208 -19.60 20.57 -52.01
C PHE A 208 -18.95 21.03 -53.34
N GLU A 209 -19.25 20.36 -54.45
CA GLU A 209 -18.77 20.74 -55.78
C GLU A 209 -19.27 22.14 -56.18
N LYS A 210 -20.52 22.47 -55.82
CA LYS A 210 -21.10 23.80 -56.07
C LYS A 210 -20.43 24.89 -55.22
N GLU A 211 -20.19 24.64 -53.94
CA GLU A 211 -19.48 25.60 -53.07
C GLU A 211 -18.05 25.86 -53.54
N GLU A 212 -17.34 24.83 -53.98
CA GLU A 212 -15.95 24.98 -54.42
C GLU A 212 -15.85 25.63 -55.81
N THR A 213 -16.78 25.35 -56.71
CA THR A 213 -16.88 26.06 -57.99
C THR A 213 -17.29 27.53 -57.81
N GLU A 214 -18.17 27.86 -56.87
CA GLU A 214 -18.52 29.24 -56.54
C GLU A 214 -17.35 30.03 -55.91
N LYS A 215 -16.47 29.38 -55.15
CA LYS A 215 -15.24 30.01 -54.63
C LYS A 215 -14.22 30.29 -55.72
N LEU A 216 -14.05 29.36 -56.67
CA LEU A 216 -13.14 29.53 -57.81
C LEU A 216 -13.60 30.66 -58.73
N VAL A 217 -14.91 30.79 -58.98
CA VAL A 217 -15.48 31.86 -59.83
C VAL A 217 -15.43 33.24 -59.16
N LYS A 218 -15.30 33.33 -57.83
CA LYS A 218 -15.15 34.61 -57.10
C LYS A 218 -13.70 35.09 -56.96
N GLN A 219 -12.72 34.31 -57.42
CA GLN A 219 -11.30 34.66 -57.41
C GLN A 219 -10.79 35.25 -58.75
N ASP A 220 -11.63 35.26 -59.79
CA ASP A 220 -11.44 36.02 -61.04
C ASP A 220 -12.25 37.33 -61.02
#